data_AF-A0A1M6KVH3-F1
#
_entry.id   AF-A0A1M6KVH3-F1
#
_cell.length_a   1.000
_cell.length_b   1.000
_cell.length_c   1.000
_cell.angle_alpha   90.00
_cell.angle_beta   90.00
_cell.angle_gamma   90.00
#
_symmetry.space_group_name_H-M   'P 1'
#
loop_
_entity.id
_entity.type
_entity.pdbx_description
1 polymer ?
#
loop_
_entity_poly.entity_id
_entity_poly.type
_entity_poly.pdbx_seq_one_letter_code
_entity_poly.pdbx_strand_id
1 'polypeptide(L)'
;MKKYFILFVFALLLSQLSFSQDFNNNKLDSYFDALEANDKFMGSVAVSQNGKILYTRAVGFAAVENEINADVNTKYRIGSISKTFTAVMILKAIEAGKLELTQTIDTFFPAIANASKINIAQLLYHRSGIHSFTNNEDYLTWNT
;
A
#
# COMPACT_ATOMS: atom_id res chain seq x y z
N MET A 1 -26.40 -36.24 37.60
CA MET A 1 -25.13 -36.24 36.84
C MET A 1 -25.32 -36.50 35.35
N LYS A 2 -25.98 -37.61 34.92
CA LYS A 2 -26.20 -37.92 33.48
C LYS A 2 -26.91 -36.83 32.65
N LYS A 3 -27.91 -36.13 33.20
CA LYS A 3 -28.61 -35.02 32.50
C LYS A 3 -27.71 -33.82 32.20
N TYR A 4 -26.88 -33.41 33.15
CA TYR A 4 -25.92 -32.31 32.95
C TYR A 4 -24.80 -32.70 31.98
N PHE A 5 -24.41 -33.98 31.97
CA PHE A 5 -23.45 -34.51 31.00
C PHE A 5 -23.98 -34.45 29.56
N ILE A 6 -25.24 -34.83 29.33
CA ILE A 6 -25.87 -34.73 28.00
C ILE A 6 -25.97 -33.26 27.55
N LEU A 7 -26.37 -32.35 28.45
CA LEU A 7 -26.47 -30.92 28.14
C LEU A 7 -25.10 -30.32 27.76
N PHE A 8 -24.04 -30.73 28.47
CA PHE A 8 -22.68 -30.31 28.20
C PHE A 8 -22.17 -30.82 26.84
N VAL A 9 -22.39 -32.10 26.53
CA VAL A 9 -22.03 -32.68 25.21
C VAL A 9 -22.79 -31.98 24.08
N PHE A 10 -24.07 -31.66 24.28
CA PHE A 10 -24.87 -30.94 23.29
C PHE A 10 -24.36 -29.52 23.05
N ALA A 11 -24.01 -28.78 24.11
CA ALA A 11 -23.41 -27.45 23.99
C ALA A 11 -22.03 -27.48 23.28
N LEU A 12 -21.24 -28.53 23.51
CA LEU A 12 -19.95 -28.75 22.83
C LEU A 12 -20.10 -29.09 21.35
N LEU A 13 -21.18 -29.77 20.96
CA LEU A 13 -21.50 -30.05 19.55
C LEU A 13 -22.04 -28.80 18.84
N LEU A 14 -22.82 -27.98 19.52
CA LEU A 14 -23.33 -26.69 19.00
C LEU A 14 -22.22 -25.66 18.78
N SER A 15 -21.16 -25.66 19.59
CA SER A 15 -20.04 -24.73 19.39
C SER A 15 -19.26 -25.00 18.09
N GLN A 16 -19.30 -26.23 17.58
CA GLN A 16 -18.70 -26.61 16.28
C GLN A 16 -19.49 -26.11 15.07
N LEU A 17 -20.71 -25.60 15.26
CA LEU A 17 -21.55 -25.03 14.18
C LEU A 17 -21.36 -23.51 14.03
N SER A 18 -20.36 -22.94 14.70
CA SER A 18 -20.04 -21.51 14.58
C SER A 18 -19.30 -21.28 13.26
N PHE A 19 -19.99 -20.76 12.26
CA PHE A 19 -19.36 -20.32 11.02
C PHE A 19 -18.65 -18.98 11.24
N SER A 20 -17.39 -18.89 10.81
CA SER A 20 -16.73 -17.59 10.65
C SER A 20 -17.39 -16.83 9.51
N GLN A 21 -17.34 -15.49 9.58
CA GLN A 21 -17.68 -14.66 8.43
C GLN A 21 -16.68 -14.91 7.30
N ASP A 22 -17.19 -15.29 6.13
CA ASP A 22 -16.39 -15.45 4.91
C ASP A 22 -16.12 -14.09 4.24
N PHE A 23 -15.07 -14.05 3.43
CA PHE A 23 -14.77 -12.87 2.63
C PHE A 23 -15.89 -12.63 1.60
N ASN A 24 -16.56 -11.47 1.69
CA ASN A 24 -17.75 -11.19 0.90
C ASN A 24 -17.44 -10.30 -0.32
N ASN A 25 -17.18 -10.95 -1.46
CA ASN A 25 -16.94 -10.27 -2.74
C ASN A 25 -18.13 -9.40 -3.17
N ASN A 26 -19.36 -9.93 -3.07
CA ASN A 26 -20.56 -9.23 -3.52
C ASN A 26 -20.76 -7.88 -2.82
N LYS A 27 -20.40 -7.78 -1.53
CA LYS A 27 -20.46 -6.52 -0.79
C LYS A 27 -19.46 -5.49 -1.31
N LEU A 28 -18.25 -5.94 -1.67
CA LEU A 28 -17.24 -5.06 -2.29
C LEU A 28 -17.67 -4.66 -3.70
N ASP A 29 -18.21 -5.59 -4.49
CA ASP A 29 -18.75 -5.29 -5.82
C ASP A 29 -19.84 -4.24 -5.73
N SER A 30 -20.85 -4.42 -4.88
CA SER A 30 -21.92 -3.43 -4.69
C SER A 30 -21.39 -2.06 -4.24
N TYR A 31 -20.32 -2.04 -3.46
CA TYR A 31 -19.68 -0.79 -3.04
C TYR A 31 -18.97 -0.09 -4.20
N PHE A 32 -18.16 -0.81 -4.98
CA PHE A 32 -17.46 -0.24 -6.13
C PHE A 32 -18.40 0.10 -7.29
N ASP A 33 -19.46 -0.69 -7.50
CA ASP A 33 -20.55 -0.37 -8.45
C ASP A 33 -21.21 0.97 -8.06
N ALA A 34 -21.48 1.19 -6.77
CA ALA A 34 -22.04 2.45 -6.29
C ALA A 34 -21.07 3.63 -6.47
N LEU A 35 -19.76 3.43 -6.26
CA LEU A 35 -18.77 4.47 -6.50
C LEU A 35 -18.61 4.79 -7.99
N GLU A 36 -18.64 3.78 -8.85
CA GLU A 36 -18.59 3.90 -10.31
C GLU A 36 -19.81 4.67 -10.84
N ALA A 37 -21.01 4.25 -10.44
CA ALA A 37 -22.26 4.88 -10.88
C ALA A 37 -22.45 6.34 -10.40
N ASN A 38 -21.62 6.81 -9.47
CA ASN A 38 -21.67 8.16 -8.91
C ASN A 38 -20.39 8.97 -9.18
N ASP A 39 -19.53 8.52 -10.10
CA ASP A 39 -18.28 9.17 -10.49
C ASP A 39 -17.36 9.49 -9.28
N LYS A 40 -17.31 8.58 -8.29
CA LYS A 40 -16.53 8.74 -7.05
C LYS A 40 -15.25 7.93 -7.03
N PHE A 41 -15.02 7.04 -8.00
CA PHE A 41 -13.83 6.21 -8.06
C PHE A 41 -13.47 5.83 -9.49
N MET A 42 -12.17 5.85 -9.78
CA MET A 42 -11.58 5.29 -10.99
C MET A 42 -10.21 4.72 -10.63
N GLY A 43 -9.95 3.48 -11.03
CA GLY A 43 -8.72 2.75 -10.71
C GLY A 43 -8.96 1.29 -10.38
N SER A 44 -7.93 0.64 -9.83
CA SER A 44 -7.95 -0.79 -9.52
C SER A 44 -7.71 -1.07 -8.05
N VAL A 45 -8.36 -2.11 -7.54
CA VAL A 45 -8.32 -2.57 -6.16
C VAL A 45 -7.97 -4.05 -6.13
N ALA A 46 -7.08 -4.43 -5.22
CA ALA A 46 -6.78 -5.81 -4.91
C ALA A 46 -6.77 -6.02 -3.39
N VAL A 47 -7.39 -7.09 -2.93
CA VAL A 47 -7.34 -7.50 -1.51
C VAL A 47 -6.69 -8.86 -1.43
N SER A 48 -5.66 -8.98 -0.61
CA SER A 48 -4.93 -10.23 -0.40
C SER A 48 -4.88 -10.61 1.07
N GLN A 49 -4.95 -11.90 1.35
CA GLN A 49 -4.74 -12.48 2.67
C GLN A 49 -3.82 -13.69 2.56
N ASN A 50 -2.82 -13.78 3.44
CA ASN A 50 -1.87 -14.88 3.49
C ASN A 50 -1.19 -15.16 2.13
N GLY A 51 -0.81 -14.10 1.41
CA GLY A 51 -0.17 -14.20 0.09
C GLY A 51 -1.09 -14.59 -1.06
N LYS A 52 -2.39 -14.83 -0.81
CA LYS A 52 -3.40 -15.13 -1.84
C LYS A 52 -4.27 -13.92 -2.09
N ILE A 53 -4.48 -13.58 -3.35
CA ILE A 53 -5.46 -12.57 -3.76
C ILE A 53 -6.86 -13.15 -3.56
N LEU A 54 -7.69 -12.45 -2.78
CA LEU A 54 -9.08 -12.81 -2.51
C LEU A 54 -10.05 -12.07 -3.42
N TYR A 55 -9.69 -10.86 -3.85
CA TYR A 55 -10.54 -9.98 -4.64
C TYR A 55 -9.73 -9.04 -5.52
N THR A 56 -10.22 -8.78 -6.73
CA THR A 56 -9.70 -7.76 -7.63
C THR A 56 -10.86 -7.06 -8.33
N ARG A 57 -10.76 -5.75 -8.50
CA ARG A 57 -11.71 -4.94 -9.27
C ARG A 57 -10.98 -3.84 -10.00
N ALA A 58 -11.37 -3.59 -11.25
CA ALA A 58 -11.01 -2.38 -11.99
C ALA A 58 -12.31 -1.59 -12.25
N VAL A 59 -12.23 -0.27 -12.13
CA VAL A 59 -13.35 0.66 -12.27
C VAL A 59 -12.92 1.81 -13.18
N GLY A 60 -13.79 2.19 -14.11
CA GLY A 60 -13.54 3.28 -15.07
C GLY A 60 -12.51 2.92 -16.14
N PHE A 61 -11.69 3.88 -16.53
CA PHE A 61 -10.90 3.82 -17.77
C PHE A 61 -9.38 3.76 -17.52
N ALA A 62 -8.68 3.01 -18.36
CA ALA A 62 -7.23 3.11 -18.55
C ALA A 62 -6.86 4.34 -19.41
N ALA A 63 -7.73 4.71 -20.36
CA ALA A 63 -7.61 5.93 -21.16
C ALA A 63 -9.01 6.53 -21.39
N VAL A 64 -9.26 7.71 -20.83
CA VAL A 64 -10.58 8.36 -20.84
C VAL A 64 -10.94 8.83 -22.26
N GLU A 65 -9.98 9.43 -22.96
CA GLU A 65 -10.19 10.04 -24.28
C GLU A 65 -10.57 9.02 -25.35
N ASN A 66 -10.14 7.77 -25.16
CA ASN A 66 -10.39 6.66 -26.08
C ASN A 66 -11.43 5.66 -25.53
N GLU A 67 -12.05 5.98 -24.38
CA GLU A 67 -13.02 5.10 -23.69
C GLU A 67 -12.50 3.67 -23.47
N ILE A 68 -11.20 3.52 -23.20
CA ILE A 68 -10.59 2.21 -22.95
C ILE A 68 -10.78 1.88 -21.47
N ASN A 69 -11.63 0.89 -21.17
CA ASN A 69 -11.86 0.43 -19.81
C ASN A 69 -10.57 -0.06 -19.14
N ALA A 70 -10.43 0.23 -17.85
CA ALA A 70 -9.39 -0.34 -17.03
C ALA A 70 -9.64 -1.83 -16.80
N ASP A 71 -8.56 -2.58 -16.66
CA ASP A 71 -8.56 -3.99 -16.30
C ASP A 71 -7.54 -4.27 -15.19
N VAL A 72 -7.43 -5.54 -14.79
CA VAL A 72 -6.48 -5.98 -13.75
C VAL A 72 -5.01 -5.85 -14.15
N ASN A 73 -4.71 -5.61 -15.44
CA ASN A 73 -3.36 -5.44 -15.97
C ASN A 73 -3.00 -3.97 -16.20
N THR A 74 -3.94 -3.06 -16.00
CA THR A 74 -3.76 -1.62 -16.21
C THR A 74 -2.69 -1.09 -15.27
N LYS A 75 -1.74 -0.34 -15.83
CA LYS A 75 -0.60 0.24 -15.09
C LYS A 75 -0.89 1.70 -14.77
N TYR A 76 -0.65 2.07 -13.51
CA TYR A 76 -0.87 3.42 -13.01
C TYR A 76 0.46 4.09 -12.62
N ARG A 77 0.50 5.42 -12.70
CA ARG A 77 1.57 6.20 -12.06
C ARG A 77 1.31 6.21 -10.55
N ILE A 78 2.08 5.42 -9.80
CA ILE A 78 1.83 5.16 -8.38
C ILE A 78 2.36 6.23 -7.41
N GLY A 79 2.99 7.28 -7.93
CA GLY A 79 3.47 8.43 -7.15
C GLY A 79 4.32 8.02 -5.93
N SER A 80 3.94 8.51 -4.74
CA SER A 80 4.70 8.27 -3.51
C SER A 80 4.78 6.82 -3.07
N ILE A 81 3.99 5.89 -3.62
CA ILE A 81 4.13 4.45 -3.37
C ILE A 81 5.53 3.96 -3.80
N SER A 82 6.15 4.59 -4.81
CA SER A 82 7.53 4.29 -5.23
C SER A 82 8.55 4.38 -4.09
N LYS A 83 8.34 5.23 -3.07
CA LYS A 83 9.25 5.37 -1.93
C LYS A 83 9.40 4.09 -1.13
N THR A 84 8.33 3.28 -1.03
CA THR A 84 8.38 1.98 -0.35
C THR A 84 9.37 1.03 -1.03
N PHE A 85 9.38 0.99 -2.36
CA PHE A 85 10.34 0.18 -3.11
C PHE A 85 11.78 0.66 -2.90
N THR A 86 12.00 1.98 -2.96
CA THR A 86 13.32 2.57 -2.67
C THR A 86 13.80 2.25 -1.26
N ALA A 87 12.92 2.34 -0.25
CA ALA A 87 13.25 1.98 1.12
C ALA A 87 13.65 0.50 1.24
N VAL A 88 12.92 -0.41 0.59
CA VAL A 88 13.28 -1.84 0.54
C VAL A 88 14.65 -2.05 -0.10
N MET A 89 14.94 -1.37 -1.22
CA MET A 89 16.26 -1.48 -1.87
C MET A 89 17.40 -1.01 -0.95
N ILE A 90 17.21 0.09 -0.22
CA ILE A 90 18.18 0.60 0.76
C ILE A 90 18.37 -0.41 1.89
N LEU A 91 17.30 -0.93 2.47
CA LEU A 91 17.36 -1.92 3.55
C LEU A 91 18.01 -3.23 3.09
N LYS A 92 17.78 -3.65 1.84
CA LYS A 92 18.48 -4.80 1.23
C LYS A 92 19.98 -4.55 1.04
N ALA A 93 20.36 -3.33 0.68
CA ALA A 93 21.77 -2.95 0.62
C ALA A 93 22.43 -2.93 2.01
N ILE A 94 21.70 -2.52 3.05
CA ILE A 94 22.16 -2.59 4.46
C ILE A 94 22.31 -4.04 4.90
N GLU A 95 21.33 -4.90 4.61
CA GLU A 95 21.42 -6.35 4.89
C GLU A 95 22.64 -6.99 4.22
N ALA A 96 22.99 -6.53 3.02
CA ALA A 96 24.17 -6.99 2.29
C ALA A 96 25.50 -6.33 2.74
N GLY A 97 25.50 -5.50 3.78
CA GLY A 97 26.69 -4.80 4.29
C GLY A 97 27.24 -3.71 3.36
N LYS A 98 26.44 -3.23 2.40
CA LYS A 98 26.87 -2.21 1.41
C LYS A 98 26.59 -0.78 1.88
N LEU A 99 25.70 -0.61 2.85
CA LEU A 99 25.30 0.67 3.44
C LEU A 99 25.07 0.46 4.93
N GLU A 100 25.14 1.55 5.71
CA GLU A 100 24.74 1.56 7.11
C GLU A 100 23.69 2.66 7.35
N LEU A 101 22.78 2.46 8.30
CA LEU A 101 21.78 3.48 8.66
C LEU A 101 22.42 4.77 9.20
N THR A 102 23.55 4.63 9.90
CA THR A 102 24.29 5.70 10.57
C THR A 102 25.30 6.40 9.67
N GLN A 103 25.62 5.84 8.50
CA GLN A 103 26.56 6.48 7.59
C GLN A 103 25.97 7.76 7.01
N THR A 104 26.82 8.77 6.88
CA THR A 104 26.47 10.07 6.32
C THR A 104 26.46 10.02 4.79
N ILE A 105 25.80 10.99 4.17
CA ILE A 105 25.55 10.98 2.72
C ILE A 105 26.61 11.73 1.90
N ASP A 106 27.60 12.34 2.55
CA ASP A 106 28.64 13.17 1.92
C ASP A 106 29.51 12.41 0.92
N THR A 107 29.73 11.10 1.12
CA THR A 107 30.42 10.26 0.15
C THR A 107 29.68 10.16 -1.19
N PHE A 108 28.34 10.23 -1.17
CA PHE A 108 27.51 10.09 -2.36
C PHE A 108 27.09 11.45 -2.94
N PHE A 109 26.81 12.42 -2.07
CA PHE A 109 26.20 13.70 -2.41
C PHE A 109 26.93 14.86 -1.72
N PRO A 110 28.23 15.09 -2.01
CA PRO A 110 29.04 16.09 -1.31
C PRO A 110 28.55 17.53 -1.51
N ALA A 111 27.77 17.79 -2.57
CA ALA A 111 27.20 19.10 -2.86
C ALA A 111 25.96 19.45 -2.00
N ILE A 112 25.37 18.49 -1.28
CA ILE A 112 24.21 18.76 -0.43
C ILE A 112 24.67 19.49 0.83
N ALA A 113 24.01 20.61 1.17
CA ALA A 113 24.26 21.33 2.40
C ALA A 113 24.10 20.41 3.63
N ASN A 114 25.10 20.41 4.52
CA ASN A 114 25.17 19.53 5.70
C ASN A 114 25.23 18.02 5.38
N ALA A 115 25.68 17.59 4.20
CA ALA A 115 25.76 16.18 3.83
C ALA A 115 26.51 15.30 4.86
N SER A 116 27.56 15.83 5.50
CA SER A 116 28.34 15.15 6.54
C SER A 116 27.64 15.03 7.90
N LYS A 117 26.42 15.57 8.03
CA LYS A 117 25.57 15.46 9.24
C LYS A 117 24.28 14.69 8.99
N ILE A 118 23.94 14.45 7.72
CA ILE A 118 22.72 13.76 7.31
C ILE A 118 23.07 12.30 7.09
N ASN A 119 22.44 11.39 7.84
CA ASN A 119 22.60 9.96 7.67
C ASN A 119 21.45 9.32 6.86
N ILE A 120 21.66 8.08 6.43
CA ILE A 120 20.66 7.33 5.64
C ILE A 120 19.34 7.18 6.41
N ALA A 121 19.38 6.93 7.71
CA ALA A 121 18.17 6.82 8.51
C ALA A 121 17.32 8.10 8.47
N GLN A 122 17.95 9.27 8.54
CA GLN A 122 17.26 10.55 8.44
C GLN A 122 16.61 10.77 7.07
N LEU A 123 17.20 10.25 5.97
CA LEU A 123 16.54 10.26 4.67
C LEU A 123 15.29 9.36 4.67
N LEU A 124 15.41 8.12 5.15
CA LEU A 124 14.30 7.16 5.20
C LEU A 124 13.13 7.64 6.08
N TYR A 125 13.42 8.40 7.13
CA TYR A 125 12.41 8.91 8.08
C TYR A 125 11.94 10.33 7.80
N HIS A 126 12.34 10.94 6.66
CA HIS A 126 12.02 12.33 6.34
C HIS A 126 12.46 13.32 7.44
N ARG A 127 13.65 13.12 8.02
CA ARG A 127 14.26 13.96 9.07
C ARG A 127 15.61 14.55 8.70
N SER A 128 15.96 14.55 7.41
CA SER A 128 17.23 15.11 6.92
C SER A 128 17.28 16.64 6.95
N GLY A 129 16.11 17.31 6.96
CA GLY A 129 16.04 18.77 6.84
C GLY A 129 16.36 19.31 5.45
N ILE A 130 16.51 18.45 4.44
CA ILE A 130 16.66 18.86 3.04
C ILE A 130 15.33 19.49 2.59
N HIS A 131 15.41 20.66 1.97
CA HIS A 131 14.25 21.39 1.46
C HIS A 131 13.46 20.55 0.45
N SER A 132 12.14 20.49 0.61
CA SER A 132 11.28 19.83 -0.37
C SER A 132 11.10 20.73 -1.57
N PHE A 133 11.56 20.30 -2.75
CA PHE A 133 11.37 21.06 -3.98
C PHE A 133 9.88 21.29 -4.32
N THR A 134 8.98 20.45 -3.80
CA THR A 134 7.52 20.67 -3.92
C THR A 134 7.01 21.89 -3.16
N ASN A 135 7.84 22.46 -2.27
CA ASN A 135 7.53 23.69 -1.55
C ASN A 135 8.10 24.92 -2.26
N ASN A 136 8.74 24.78 -3.42
CA ASN A 136 9.15 25.92 -4.22
C ASN A 136 7.91 26.62 -4.80
N GLU A 137 7.95 27.95 -4.85
CA GLU A 137 6.83 28.76 -5.37
C GLU A 137 6.48 28.42 -6.82
N ASP A 138 7.48 28.04 -7.61
CA ASP A 138 7.32 27.68 -9.01
C ASP A 138 6.93 26.21 -9.22
N TYR A 139 6.87 25.36 -8.19
CA TYR A 139 6.64 23.91 -8.38
C TYR A 139 5.40 23.57 -9.24
N LEU A 140 4.33 24.35 -9.13
CA LEU A 140 3.09 24.14 -9.89
C LEU A 140 3.18 24.62 -11.34
N THR A 141 4.16 25.45 -11.71
CA THR A 141 4.32 25.95 -13.08
C THR A 141 4.99 24.93 -14.01
N TRP A 142 5.73 23.96 -13.45
CA TRP A 142 6.43 22.92 -14.20
C TRP A 142 5.69 21.57 -14.28
N ASN A 143 4.57 21.42 -13.56
CA ASN A 143 3.81 20.15 -13.47
C ASN A 143 2.64 20.04 -14.47
N THR A 144 2.67 20.80 -15.57
CA THR A 144 1.70 20.70 -16.67
C THR A 144 2.10 19.64 -17.67
#